data_AF-A0A9C8WEG1-F1
#
_entry.id   AF-A0A9C8WEG1-F1
#
_cell.length_a   1.000
_cell.length_b   1.000
_cell.length_c   1.000
_cell.angle_alpha   90.00
_cell.angle_beta   90.00
_cell.angle_gamma   90.00
#
_symmetry.space_group_name_H-M   'P 1'
#
loop_
_entity.id
_entity.type
_entity.pdbx_description
1 polymer ?
#
loop_
_entity_poly.entity_id
_entity_poly.type
_entity_poly.pdbx_seq_one_letter_code
_entity_poly.pdbx_strand_id
1 'polypeptide(L)'
;MLKQFIKAAPRLLIITALSIALLACGGDGTGGTGVASGDIQASLSGKDKVLELSGTVGDAPVVAARITIKDAKGEPVASTISSDRAHYNVTIPKGTTYPLTITVSGGINTVTSAAPYFEMTSVVEHAYQEIANINSFTTLITKSAQAMDGGVNLSNVSLAKLQIINSVGFGLNGETIPDVITTKVTEENVASLVKASAAMGEWLRRTHTTLSAEDESWSQENLLTTLSTDLTDGVLDGRQGEKAADAVVAATATVLSAQVLIETLSQTLKVAGVDAMATI
;
A
#
# COMPACT_ATOMS: atom_id res chain seq x y z
N MET A 1 54.68 54.09 -14.84
CA MET A 1 55.57 53.13 -15.54
C MET A 1 54.79 51.84 -15.73
N LEU A 2 54.22 51.59 -16.92
CA LEU A 2 54.77 50.74 -18.02
C LEU A 2 54.54 49.22 -17.73
N LYS A 3 53.42 48.61 -18.15
CA LYS A 3 53.08 47.96 -19.46
C LYS A 3 53.87 46.68 -19.81
N GLN A 4 53.13 45.57 -20.00
CA GLN A 4 53.15 44.56 -21.11
C GLN A 4 52.16 43.43 -20.69
N PHE A 5 51.02 43.06 -21.30
CA PHE A 5 50.54 42.78 -22.67
C PHE A 5 51.22 41.62 -23.42
N ILE A 6 50.47 40.51 -23.65
CA ILE A 6 50.31 39.66 -24.87
C ILE A 6 49.24 38.58 -24.51
N LYS A 7 47.99 38.56 -25.02
CA LYS A 7 47.38 38.22 -26.34
C LYS A 7 47.23 36.71 -26.69
N ALA A 8 45.97 36.25 -26.60
CA ALA A 8 45.11 35.58 -27.63
C ALA A 8 45.33 34.11 -28.12
N ALA A 9 44.31 33.28 -27.79
CA ALA A 9 43.44 32.47 -28.68
C ALA A 9 43.92 31.08 -29.23
N PRO A 10 43.05 30.26 -29.90
CA PRO A 10 42.44 29.04 -29.33
C PRO A 10 42.75 27.75 -30.16
N ARG A 11 42.51 26.54 -29.61
CA ARG A 11 42.53 25.28 -30.39
C ARG A 11 41.43 24.28 -30.01
N LEU A 12 40.39 24.27 -30.85
CA LEU A 12 39.79 23.12 -31.55
C LEU A 12 39.34 21.86 -30.76
N LEU A 13 38.04 21.84 -30.51
CA LEU A 13 37.02 20.77 -30.56
C LEU A 13 37.40 19.42 -31.22
N ILE A 14 37.20 18.30 -30.50
CA ILE A 14 36.72 17.02 -31.06
C ILE A 14 35.76 16.37 -30.04
N ILE A 15 34.48 16.35 -30.40
CA ILE A 15 33.41 15.56 -29.79
C ILE A 15 33.44 14.20 -30.45
N THR A 16 33.48 13.11 -29.68
CA THR A 16 33.22 11.76 -30.20
C THR A 16 32.17 11.10 -29.32
N ALA A 17 30.93 11.13 -29.80
CA ALA A 17 29.83 10.30 -29.33
C ALA A 17 30.05 8.88 -29.85
N LEU A 18 30.06 7.90 -28.95
CA LEU A 18 30.11 6.48 -29.31
C LEU A 18 28.71 5.90 -29.20
N SER A 19 27.99 5.92 -30.32
CA SER A 19 26.71 5.25 -30.50
C SER A 19 26.95 3.79 -30.90
N ILE A 20 26.57 2.85 -30.05
CA ILE A 20 26.55 1.42 -30.39
C ILE A 20 25.19 1.14 -31.04
N ALA A 21 25.18 0.97 -32.36
CA ALA A 21 24.07 0.38 -33.09
C ALA A 21 24.37 -1.11 -33.31
N LEU A 22 23.54 -1.98 -32.72
CA LEU A 22 23.48 -3.38 -33.09
C LEU A 22 22.34 -3.56 -34.11
N LEU A 23 22.72 -3.78 -35.36
CA LEU A 23 21.87 -4.36 -36.39
C LEU A 23 21.87 -5.87 -36.23
N ALA A 24 20.74 -6.45 -35.85
CA ALA A 24 20.44 -7.87 -36.08
C ALA A 24 19.45 -7.96 -37.24
N CYS A 25 19.85 -8.72 -38.25
CA CYS A 25 19.18 -8.94 -39.52
C CYS A 25 18.45 -10.30 -39.48
N GLY A 26 17.22 -10.34 -40.00
CA GLY A 26 16.72 -11.49 -40.79
C GLY A 26 16.03 -12.62 -40.05
N GLY A 27 14.70 -12.54 -39.96
CA GLY A 27 13.80 -13.67 -39.68
C GLY A 27 12.42 -13.36 -40.23
N ASP A 28 12.14 -13.87 -41.44
CA ASP A 28 10.92 -13.69 -42.21
C ASP A 28 9.78 -14.58 -41.68
N GLY A 29 8.53 -14.08 -41.71
CA GLY A 29 7.33 -14.91 -41.64
C GLY A 29 6.37 -14.73 -40.45
N THR A 30 5.18 -14.23 -40.80
CA THR A 30 3.86 -14.40 -40.17
C THR A 30 3.41 -13.33 -39.15
N GLY A 31 2.34 -12.62 -39.53
CA GLY A 31 1.84 -11.40 -38.90
C GLY A 31 1.43 -11.56 -37.44
N GLY A 32 2.00 -10.70 -36.60
CA GLY A 32 1.48 -10.34 -35.29
C GLY A 32 1.10 -8.87 -35.30
N THR A 33 -0.16 -8.57 -35.00
CA THR A 33 -0.66 -7.22 -34.75
C THR A 33 0.14 -6.57 -33.63
N GLY A 34 1.01 -5.63 -33.97
CA GLY A 34 1.67 -4.77 -33.00
C GLY A 34 0.62 -3.87 -32.34
N VAL A 35 0.26 -4.19 -31.09
CA VAL A 35 -0.57 -3.33 -30.24
C VAL A 35 0.29 -2.13 -29.86
N ALA A 36 -0.15 -0.93 -30.21
CA ALA A 36 0.54 0.29 -29.84
C ALA A 36 0.50 0.45 -28.30
N SER A 37 1.58 0.92 -27.69
CA SER A 37 1.64 1.12 -26.23
C SER A 37 0.56 2.06 -25.68
N GLY A 38 -0.09 2.86 -26.54
CA GLY A 38 -1.27 3.65 -26.19
C GLY A 38 -2.54 2.82 -25.94
N ASP A 39 -2.66 1.64 -26.54
CA ASP A 39 -3.85 0.79 -26.43
C ASP A 39 -3.87 0.02 -25.09
N ILE A 40 -2.71 -0.34 -24.53
CA ILE A 40 -2.64 -0.99 -23.20
C ILE A 40 -3.00 -0.01 -22.09
N GLN A 41 -2.59 1.25 -22.20
CA GLN A 41 -2.92 2.28 -21.19
C GLN A 41 -4.38 2.74 -21.30
N ALA A 42 -4.95 2.82 -22.51
CA ALA A 42 -6.38 2.99 -22.72
C ALA A 42 -7.19 1.77 -22.22
N SER A 43 -6.64 0.56 -22.37
CA SER A 43 -7.25 -0.69 -21.90
C SER A 43 -7.25 -0.84 -20.37
N LEU A 44 -6.39 -0.14 -19.62
CA LEU A 44 -6.45 -0.13 -18.14
C LEU A 44 -7.26 1.05 -17.58
N SER A 45 -7.38 2.13 -18.37
CA SER A 45 -8.16 3.32 -18.02
C SER A 45 -9.68 3.05 -17.93
N GLY A 46 -10.18 1.95 -18.50
CA GLY A 46 -11.59 1.54 -18.38
C GLY A 46 -12.61 2.59 -18.77
N LYS A 47 -12.27 3.43 -19.75
CA LYS A 47 -13.07 4.61 -20.08
C LYS A 47 -14.55 4.28 -20.37
N ASP A 48 -14.82 3.08 -20.88
CA ASP A 48 -16.16 2.58 -21.18
C ASP A 48 -16.62 1.42 -20.29
N LYS A 49 -15.84 1.05 -19.27
CA LYS A 49 -16.13 -0.09 -18.39
C LYS A 49 -16.78 0.37 -17.08
N VAL A 50 -17.97 -0.16 -16.81
CA VAL A 50 -18.52 -0.20 -15.45
C VAL A 50 -17.82 -1.33 -14.70
N LEU A 51 -17.34 -1.07 -13.50
CA LEU A 51 -16.67 -2.06 -12.66
C LEU A 51 -17.54 -2.40 -11.47
N GLU A 52 -17.87 -3.68 -11.29
CA GLU A 52 -18.43 -4.18 -10.04
C GLU A 52 -17.27 -4.53 -9.10
N LEU A 53 -17.06 -3.69 -8.09
CA LEU A 53 -15.99 -3.86 -7.12
C LEU A 53 -16.54 -4.53 -5.85
N SER A 54 -15.77 -5.47 -5.32
CA SER A 54 -16.09 -6.15 -4.06
C SER A 54 -14.87 -6.29 -3.16
N GLY A 55 -15.08 -6.61 -1.89
CA GLY A 55 -13.99 -6.91 -0.97
C GLY A 55 -14.47 -7.15 0.46
N THR A 56 -13.52 -7.37 1.36
CA THR A 56 -13.75 -7.43 2.82
C THR A 56 -13.15 -6.23 3.53
N VAL A 57 -13.65 -5.94 4.72
CA VAL A 57 -13.18 -4.82 5.55
C VAL A 57 -12.74 -5.31 6.93
N GLY A 58 -11.49 -5.00 7.28
CA GLY A 58 -10.97 -5.06 8.64
C GLY A 58 -9.85 -6.07 8.88
N ASP A 59 -9.16 -5.86 10.01
CA ASP A 59 -8.16 -6.77 10.61
C ASP A 59 -8.79 -7.86 11.49
N ALA A 60 -10.07 -7.67 11.74
CA ALA A 60 -11.11 -8.64 12.04
C ALA A 60 -12.37 -8.08 11.36
N PRO A 61 -13.47 -8.83 11.20
CA PRO A 61 -14.63 -8.31 10.49
C PRO A 61 -15.09 -6.95 11.03
N VAL A 62 -15.07 -5.91 10.19
CA VAL A 62 -15.60 -4.58 10.50
C VAL A 62 -16.92 -4.37 9.75
N VAL A 63 -18.00 -4.38 10.52
CA VAL A 63 -19.38 -4.29 10.00
C VAL A 63 -19.90 -2.85 10.07
N ALA A 64 -20.85 -2.51 9.21
CA ALA A 64 -21.50 -1.19 9.16
C ALA A 64 -20.52 0.00 9.00
N ALA A 65 -19.34 -0.24 8.42
CA ALA A 65 -18.38 0.82 8.12
C ALA A 65 -18.73 1.52 6.82
N ARG A 66 -18.51 2.83 6.76
CA ARG A 66 -18.68 3.61 5.53
C ARG A 66 -17.44 3.47 4.68
N ILE A 67 -17.62 2.99 3.45
CA ILE A 67 -16.58 2.93 2.42
C ILE A 67 -16.79 4.09 1.46
N THR A 68 -15.74 4.86 1.21
CA THR A 68 -15.72 5.96 0.24
C THR A 68 -14.63 5.69 -0.78
N ILE A 69 -14.95 5.89 -2.06
CA ILE A 69 -14.01 5.65 -3.16
C ILE A 69 -13.81 6.96 -3.89
N LYS A 70 -12.55 7.35 -4.08
CA LYS A 70 -12.14 8.53 -4.82
C LYS A 70 -11.32 8.14 -6.03
N ASP A 71 -11.44 8.90 -7.10
CA ASP A 71 -10.60 8.74 -8.29
C ASP A 71 -9.19 9.32 -8.09
N ALA A 72 -8.33 9.18 -9.09
CA ALA A 72 -6.96 9.71 -9.05
C ALA A 72 -6.86 11.24 -8.90
N LYS A 73 -7.97 11.97 -9.09
CA LYS A 73 -8.06 13.43 -8.88
C LYS A 73 -8.54 13.79 -7.48
N GLY A 74 -8.90 12.78 -6.68
CA GLY A 74 -9.46 12.97 -5.34
C GLY A 74 -10.98 13.17 -5.32
N GLU A 75 -11.65 13.05 -6.47
CA GLU A 75 -13.10 13.25 -6.58
C GLU A 75 -13.85 11.99 -6.13
N PRO A 76 -14.89 12.11 -5.30
CA PRO A 76 -15.67 10.95 -4.87
C PRO A 76 -16.43 10.35 -6.05
N VAL A 77 -16.28 9.03 -6.26
CA VAL A 77 -16.92 8.31 -7.36
C VAL A 77 -18.00 7.35 -6.89
N ALA A 78 -17.86 6.79 -5.69
CA ALA A 78 -18.82 5.87 -5.12
C ALA A 78 -18.69 5.81 -3.59
N SER A 79 -19.75 5.32 -2.93
CA SER A 79 -19.74 5.01 -1.50
C SER A 79 -20.69 3.85 -1.23
N THR A 80 -20.36 3.04 -0.23
CA THR A 80 -21.20 1.93 0.24
C THR A 80 -20.98 1.70 1.73
N ILE A 81 -21.63 0.69 2.31
CA ILE A 81 -21.50 0.29 3.71
C ILE A 81 -21.15 -1.19 3.77
N SER A 82 -20.25 -1.58 4.67
CA SER A 82 -19.93 -3.00 4.87
C SER A 82 -21.10 -3.75 5.53
N SER A 83 -21.34 -4.97 5.08
CA SER A 83 -22.40 -5.84 5.56
C SER A 83 -22.13 -6.35 6.98
N ASP A 84 -23.08 -7.11 7.51
CA ASP A 84 -22.97 -7.89 8.76
C ASP A 84 -21.86 -8.95 8.74
N ARG A 85 -21.37 -9.30 7.56
CA ARG A 85 -20.23 -10.19 7.32
C ARG A 85 -18.96 -9.45 6.91
N ALA A 86 -18.95 -8.12 7.07
CA ALA A 86 -17.85 -7.24 6.69
C ALA A 86 -17.47 -7.30 5.19
N HIS A 87 -18.38 -7.73 4.32
CA HIS A 87 -18.22 -7.65 2.88
C HIS A 87 -18.77 -6.31 2.37
N TYR A 88 -18.28 -5.85 1.24
CA TYR A 88 -18.91 -4.76 0.51
C TYR A 88 -18.93 -5.05 -0.99
N ASN A 89 -19.92 -4.46 -1.65
CA ASN A 89 -20.05 -4.43 -3.09
C ASN A 89 -20.45 -3.01 -3.51
N VAL A 90 -19.88 -2.54 -4.61
CA VAL A 90 -20.13 -1.19 -5.13
C VAL A 90 -19.81 -1.12 -6.61
N THR A 91 -20.65 -0.40 -7.36
CA THR A 91 -20.46 -0.18 -8.78
C THR A 91 -19.65 1.10 -9.02
N ILE A 92 -18.55 1.00 -9.74
CA ILE A 92 -17.75 2.14 -10.20
C ILE A 92 -18.22 2.56 -11.60
N PRO A 93 -18.58 3.84 -11.81
CA PRO A 93 -19.00 4.34 -13.11
C PRO A 93 -17.92 4.18 -14.19
N LYS A 94 -18.36 4.08 -15.45
CA LYS A 94 -17.47 4.19 -16.60
C LYS A 94 -16.82 5.58 -16.66
N GLY A 95 -15.61 5.65 -17.19
CA GLY A 95 -14.90 6.93 -17.39
C GLY A 95 -14.17 7.43 -16.14
N THR A 96 -14.23 6.69 -15.03
CA THR A 96 -13.46 6.98 -13.82
C THR A 96 -11.95 6.90 -14.10
N THR A 97 -11.19 7.83 -13.52
CA THR A 97 -9.72 7.87 -13.66
C THR A 97 -9.05 7.05 -12.54
N TYR A 98 -8.24 6.07 -12.93
CA TYR A 98 -7.50 5.18 -12.02
C TYR A 98 -6.07 5.71 -11.75
N PRO A 99 -5.42 5.30 -10.64
CA PRO A 99 -5.94 4.40 -9.59
C PRO A 99 -6.99 5.07 -8.70
N LEU A 100 -7.83 4.25 -8.06
CA LEU A 100 -8.80 4.72 -7.06
C LEU A 100 -8.26 4.50 -5.66
N THR A 101 -8.54 5.43 -4.77
CA THR A 101 -8.28 5.27 -3.33
C THR A 101 -9.59 4.97 -2.62
N ILE A 102 -9.57 3.91 -1.83
CA ILE A 102 -10.68 3.51 -0.97
C ILE A 102 -10.35 3.93 0.46
N THR A 103 -11.27 4.59 1.16
CA THR A 103 -11.14 4.89 2.59
C THR A 103 -12.34 4.35 3.38
N VAL A 104 -12.07 3.92 4.61
CA VAL A 104 -13.07 3.35 5.51
C VAL A 104 -13.14 4.14 6.80
N SER A 105 -14.35 4.59 7.14
CA SER A 105 -14.63 5.33 8.37
C SER A 105 -15.77 4.71 9.17
N GLY A 106 -15.67 4.80 10.50
CA GLY A 106 -16.65 4.24 11.42
C GLY A 106 -16.72 2.70 11.38
N GLY A 107 -17.91 2.16 11.63
CA GLY A 107 -18.14 0.72 11.73
C GLY A 107 -17.73 0.14 13.08
N ILE A 108 -17.95 -1.16 13.24
CA ILE A 108 -17.67 -1.92 14.47
C ILE A 108 -16.82 -3.13 14.11
N ASN A 109 -15.64 -3.22 14.71
CA ASN A 109 -14.83 -4.43 14.75
C ASN A 109 -15.53 -5.45 15.68
N THR A 110 -15.91 -6.59 15.13
CA THR A 110 -16.71 -7.59 15.87
C THR A 110 -15.94 -8.29 16.99
N VAL A 111 -14.60 -8.27 16.97
CA VAL A 111 -13.77 -8.86 18.02
C VAL A 111 -13.65 -7.92 19.21
N THR A 112 -13.40 -6.62 18.96
CA THR A 112 -13.18 -5.64 20.04
C THR A 112 -14.44 -4.90 20.45
N SER A 113 -15.53 -5.03 19.69
CA SER A 113 -16.76 -4.23 19.85
C SER A 113 -16.52 -2.72 19.81
N ALA A 114 -15.46 -2.28 19.11
CA ALA A 114 -15.07 -0.88 18.97
C ALA A 114 -14.88 -0.51 17.50
N ALA A 115 -14.78 0.79 17.21
CA ALA A 115 -14.40 1.25 15.87
C ALA A 115 -12.98 0.79 15.52
N PRO A 116 -12.63 0.67 14.21
CA PRO A 116 -11.26 0.48 13.78
C PRO A 116 -10.32 1.50 14.41
N TYR A 117 -9.13 1.07 14.81
CA TYR A 117 -8.19 1.94 15.52
C TYR A 117 -7.67 3.06 14.63
N PHE A 118 -7.49 2.82 13.33
CA PHE A 118 -7.06 3.79 12.33
C PHE A 118 -8.05 3.84 11.17
N GLU A 119 -8.02 4.92 10.40
CA GLU A 119 -8.66 4.94 9.08
C GLU A 119 -7.97 3.91 8.19
N MET A 120 -8.74 2.96 7.68
CA MET A 120 -8.21 1.93 6.78
C MET A 120 -8.35 2.39 5.34
N THR A 121 -7.36 2.04 4.52
CA THR A 121 -7.36 2.38 3.09
C THR A 121 -6.87 1.21 2.24
N SER A 122 -7.26 1.25 0.97
CA SER A 122 -6.85 0.30 -0.07
C SER A 122 -6.89 0.99 -1.43
N VAL A 123 -6.47 0.29 -2.48
CA VAL A 123 -6.34 0.85 -3.84
C VAL A 123 -6.99 -0.06 -4.88
N VAL A 124 -7.60 0.57 -5.89
CA VAL A 124 -8.01 -0.10 -7.13
C VAL A 124 -7.12 0.41 -8.25
N GLU A 125 -6.26 -0.44 -8.78
CA GLU A 125 -5.17 -0.05 -9.68
C GLU A 125 -5.67 0.22 -11.11
N HIS A 126 -6.71 -0.48 -11.56
CA HIS A 126 -7.27 -0.34 -12.90
C HIS A 126 -8.72 -0.82 -12.97
N ALA A 127 -9.40 -0.52 -14.07
CA ALA A 127 -10.85 -0.78 -14.24
C ALA A 127 -11.28 -2.25 -14.35
N TYR A 128 -10.33 -3.18 -14.24
CA TYR A 128 -10.57 -4.62 -14.31
C TYR A 128 -10.28 -5.33 -13.00
N GLN A 129 -9.91 -4.59 -11.96
CA GLN A 129 -9.74 -5.12 -10.62
C GLN A 129 -11.10 -5.21 -9.91
N GLU A 130 -11.68 -6.40 -9.87
CA GLU A 130 -13.01 -6.66 -9.27
C GLU A 130 -12.96 -6.86 -7.74
N ILE A 131 -11.75 -6.96 -7.18
CA ILE A 131 -11.53 -7.20 -5.75
C ILE A 131 -10.57 -6.15 -5.19
N ALA A 132 -10.97 -5.52 -4.09
CA ALA A 132 -10.09 -4.71 -3.25
C ALA A 132 -10.43 -4.92 -1.77
N ASN A 133 -9.69 -5.81 -1.10
CA ASN A 133 -9.82 -5.96 0.34
C ASN A 133 -9.25 -4.74 1.05
N ILE A 134 -9.75 -4.46 2.25
CA ILE A 134 -9.36 -3.32 3.06
C ILE A 134 -8.99 -3.82 4.45
N ASN A 135 -7.72 -3.70 4.82
CA ASN A 135 -7.19 -4.13 6.11
C ASN A 135 -5.87 -3.38 6.42
N SER A 136 -5.18 -3.74 7.49
CA SER A 136 -3.90 -3.15 7.91
C SER A 136 -2.82 -3.24 6.84
N PHE A 137 -2.70 -4.39 6.15
CA PHE A 137 -1.72 -4.54 5.08
C PHE A 137 -2.02 -3.57 3.94
N THR A 138 -3.25 -3.56 3.45
CA THR A 138 -3.62 -2.66 2.34
C THR A 138 -3.48 -1.19 2.73
N THR A 139 -3.68 -0.88 4.01
CA THR A 139 -3.51 0.47 4.57
C THR A 139 -2.06 0.91 4.50
N LEU A 140 -1.13 0.10 5.01
CA LEU A 140 0.30 0.41 4.90
C LEU A 140 0.78 0.41 3.45
N ILE A 141 0.29 -0.50 2.60
CA ILE A 141 0.66 -0.55 1.18
C ILE A 141 0.26 0.73 0.47
N THR A 142 -0.99 1.15 0.66
CA THR A 142 -1.52 2.36 0.02
C THR A 142 -0.79 3.61 0.52
N LYS A 143 -0.57 3.73 1.84
CA LYS A 143 0.16 4.86 2.41
C LYS A 143 1.64 4.89 2.02
N SER A 144 2.29 3.73 1.90
CA SER A 144 3.70 3.66 1.46
C SER A 144 3.82 4.03 -0.02
N ALA A 145 2.91 3.54 -0.86
CA ALA A 145 2.84 3.96 -2.25
C ALA A 145 2.57 5.47 -2.39
N GLN A 146 1.75 6.04 -1.51
CA GLN A 146 1.48 7.49 -1.47
C GLN A 146 2.71 8.30 -1.04
N ALA A 147 3.57 7.76 -0.18
CA ALA A 147 4.80 8.41 0.28
C ALA A 147 5.92 8.38 -0.78
N MET A 148 5.85 7.49 -1.76
CA MET A 148 6.81 7.42 -2.86
C MET A 148 6.60 8.53 -3.90
N ASP A 149 7.66 8.88 -4.63
CA ASP A 149 7.58 9.83 -5.74
C ASP A 149 6.52 9.41 -6.78
N GLY A 150 5.67 10.36 -7.16
CA GLY A 150 4.53 10.10 -8.06
C GLY A 150 3.30 9.50 -7.37
N GLY A 151 3.33 9.30 -6.05
CA GLY A 151 2.19 8.90 -5.24
C GLY A 151 1.61 7.54 -5.62
N VAL A 152 0.30 7.36 -5.41
CA VAL A 152 -0.37 6.09 -5.70
C VAL A 152 -0.40 5.85 -7.22
N ASN A 153 0.34 4.85 -7.67
CA ASN A 153 0.37 4.34 -9.04
C ASN A 153 0.77 2.84 -9.03
N LEU A 154 0.61 2.13 -10.15
CA LEU A 154 0.86 0.68 -10.24
C LEU A 154 2.28 0.28 -9.79
N SER A 155 3.30 1.08 -10.17
CA SER A 155 4.70 0.80 -9.82
C SER A 155 4.91 0.91 -8.31
N ASN A 156 4.44 2.01 -7.72
CA ASN A 156 4.60 2.26 -6.28
C ASN A 156 3.78 1.29 -5.44
N VAL A 157 2.57 0.93 -5.86
CA VAL A 157 1.74 -0.08 -5.18
C VAL A 157 2.41 -1.45 -5.25
N SER A 158 2.94 -1.85 -6.40
CA SER A 158 3.65 -3.13 -6.55
C SER A 158 4.91 -3.21 -5.69
N LEU A 159 5.69 -2.12 -5.65
CA LEU A 159 6.87 -2.02 -4.80
C LEU A 159 6.50 -2.06 -3.30
N ALA A 160 5.50 -1.28 -2.89
CA ALA A 160 5.02 -1.26 -1.51
C ALA A 160 4.48 -2.63 -1.05
N LYS A 161 3.75 -3.36 -1.91
CA LYS A 161 3.33 -4.74 -1.65
C LYS A 161 4.53 -5.62 -1.32
N LEU A 162 5.54 -5.63 -2.17
CA LEU A 162 6.74 -6.44 -1.98
C LEU A 162 7.46 -6.08 -0.67
N GLN A 163 7.67 -4.79 -0.43
CA GLN A 163 8.39 -4.29 0.74
C GLN A 163 7.67 -4.65 2.04
N ILE A 164 6.39 -4.32 2.16
CA ILE A 164 5.63 -4.52 3.40
C ILE A 164 5.49 -6.00 3.73
N ILE A 165 5.18 -6.85 2.75
CA ILE A 165 5.03 -8.28 3.01
C ILE A 165 6.36 -8.92 3.42
N ASN A 166 7.48 -8.49 2.84
CA ASN A 166 8.79 -9.02 3.20
C ASN A 166 9.29 -8.51 4.56
N SER A 167 8.94 -7.29 4.95
CA SER A 167 9.45 -6.67 6.18
C SER A 167 8.57 -6.94 7.40
N VAL A 168 7.24 -6.89 7.23
CA VAL A 168 6.25 -6.98 8.32
C VAL A 168 5.05 -7.86 7.93
N GLY A 169 5.32 -9.04 7.39
CA GLY A 169 4.28 -9.98 6.93
C GLY A 169 3.44 -10.67 8.03
N PHE A 170 3.91 -10.68 9.29
CA PHE A 170 3.22 -11.31 10.44
C PHE A 170 2.68 -12.74 10.23
N GLY A 171 3.38 -13.54 9.41
CA GLY A 171 2.99 -14.93 9.13
C GLY A 171 1.87 -15.08 8.10
N LEU A 172 1.61 -14.05 7.29
CA LEU A 172 0.76 -14.16 6.10
C LEU A 172 1.26 -15.30 5.18
N ASN A 173 0.35 -16.18 4.76
CA ASN A 173 0.68 -17.23 3.81
C ASN A 173 0.53 -16.72 2.36
N GLY A 174 1.65 -16.44 1.70
CA GLY A 174 1.68 -15.99 0.32
C GLY A 174 1.19 -17.03 -0.71
N GLU A 175 1.10 -18.32 -0.36
CA GLU A 175 0.57 -19.35 -1.26
C GLU A 175 -0.96 -19.25 -1.38
N THR A 176 -1.65 -18.99 -0.26
CA THR A 176 -3.12 -18.87 -0.23
C THR A 176 -3.60 -17.42 -0.37
N ILE A 177 -2.71 -16.45 -0.14
CA ILE A 177 -2.95 -15.02 -0.29
C ILE A 177 -1.78 -14.38 -1.06
N PRO A 178 -1.69 -14.58 -2.40
CA PRO A 178 -0.61 -14.02 -3.21
C PRO A 178 -0.61 -12.49 -3.26
N ASP A 179 -1.79 -11.88 -3.15
CA ASP A 179 -1.96 -10.42 -3.09
C ASP A 179 -3.05 -10.06 -2.08
N VAL A 180 -2.68 -9.39 -0.99
CA VAL A 180 -3.61 -8.97 0.07
C VAL A 180 -4.70 -8.01 -0.41
N ILE A 181 -4.48 -7.28 -1.51
CA ILE A 181 -5.47 -6.37 -2.09
C ILE A 181 -6.49 -7.14 -2.92
N THR A 182 -6.03 -8.00 -3.83
CA THR A 182 -6.87 -8.56 -4.90
C THR A 182 -7.26 -10.02 -4.70
N THR A 183 -6.64 -10.74 -3.76
CA THR A 183 -6.99 -12.14 -3.49
C THR A 183 -8.39 -12.22 -2.90
N LYS A 184 -9.24 -13.07 -3.49
CA LYS A 184 -10.56 -13.35 -2.93
C LYS A 184 -10.43 -13.99 -1.54
N VAL A 185 -11.16 -13.45 -0.57
CA VAL A 185 -11.27 -14.04 0.76
C VAL A 185 -12.28 -15.19 0.72
N THR A 186 -11.86 -16.37 1.13
CA THR A 186 -12.62 -17.63 1.16
C THR A 186 -12.50 -18.28 2.54
N GLU A 187 -13.27 -19.34 2.78
CA GLU A 187 -13.17 -20.12 4.02
C GLU A 187 -11.78 -20.74 4.23
N GLU A 188 -11.01 -20.97 3.16
CA GLU A 188 -9.68 -21.56 3.23
C GLU A 188 -8.60 -20.56 3.68
N ASN A 189 -8.71 -19.28 3.28
CA ASN A 189 -7.67 -18.29 3.54
C ASN A 189 -8.05 -17.22 4.57
N VAL A 190 -9.34 -17.08 4.92
CA VAL A 190 -9.83 -16.02 5.81
C VAL A 190 -9.14 -16.03 7.16
N ALA A 191 -8.94 -17.19 7.78
CA ALA A 191 -8.31 -17.29 9.08
C ALA A 191 -6.84 -16.83 9.04
N SER A 192 -6.09 -17.19 7.99
CA SER A 192 -4.71 -16.74 7.80
C SER A 192 -4.63 -15.23 7.58
N LEU A 193 -5.50 -14.68 6.73
CA LEU A 193 -5.56 -13.24 6.47
C LEU A 193 -5.90 -12.46 7.73
N VAL A 194 -7.00 -12.83 8.39
CA VAL A 194 -7.50 -12.13 9.57
C VAL A 194 -6.47 -12.19 10.70
N LYS A 195 -5.85 -13.35 10.95
CA LYS A 195 -4.80 -13.46 11.98
C LYS A 195 -3.59 -12.58 11.69
N ALA A 196 -3.07 -12.61 10.47
CA ALA A 196 -1.90 -11.79 10.10
C ALA A 196 -2.24 -10.29 10.14
N SER A 197 -3.45 -9.92 9.71
CA SER A 197 -3.89 -8.53 9.68
C SER A 197 -4.20 -7.98 11.07
N ALA A 198 -4.81 -8.80 11.95
CA ALA A 198 -4.97 -8.51 13.37
C ALA A 198 -3.62 -8.25 14.06
N ALA A 199 -2.62 -9.08 13.75
CA ALA A 199 -1.26 -8.89 14.27
C ALA A 199 -0.68 -7.55 13.78
N MET A 200 -0.78 -7.23 12.49
CA MET A 200 -0.33 -5.95 11.98
C MET A 200 -1.04 -4.76 12.62
N GLY A 201 -2.38 -4.82 12.74
CA GLY A 201 -3.17 -3.77 13.38
C GLY A 201 -2.82 -3.58 14.86
N GLU A 202 -2.56 -4.68 15.57
CA GLU A 202 -2.12 -4.64 16.97
C GLU A 202 -0.69 -4.08 17.12
N TRP A 203 0.21 -4.41 16.19
CA TRP A 203 1.54 -3.81 16.13
C TRP A 203 1.48 -2.29 15.96
N LEU A 204 0.66 -1.81 15.01
CA LEU A 204 0.41 -0.38 14.82
C LEU A 204 -0.17 0.26 16.09
N ARG A 205 -1.17 -0.38 16.70
CA ARG A 205 -1.82 0.11 17.92
C ARG A 205 -0.85 0.21 19.10
N ARG A 206 -0.05 -0.82 19.34
CA ARG A 206 0.95 -0.84 20.43
C ARG A 206 2.02 0.21 20.20
N THR A 207 2.51 0.32 18.97
CA THR A 207 3.52 1.33 18.61
C THR A 207 2.99 2.73 18.88
N HIS A 208 1.76 3.03 18.44
CA HIS A 208 1.11 4.30 18.75
C HIS A 208 0.97 4.52 20.25
N THR A 209 0.42 3.53 20.97
CA THR A 209 0.16 3.64 22.42
C THR A 209 1.45 3.90 23.20
N THR A 210 2.55 3.25 22.84
CA THR A 210 3.86 3.46 23.48
C THR A 210 4.41 4.86 23.19
N LEU A 211 4.33 5.33 21.94
CA LEU A 211 4.81 6.66 21.58
C LEU A 211 3.96 7.77 22.20
N SER A 212 2.63 7.63 22.18
CA SER A 212 1.70 8.60 22.77
C SER A 212 1.78 8.66 24.30
N ALA A 213 2.28 7.62 24.97
CA ALA A 213 2.52 7.64 26.42
C ALA A 213 3.71 8.54 26.80
N GLU A 214 4.70 8.67 25.91
CA GLU A 214 5.86 9.56 26.10
C GLU A 214 5.60 10.96 25.53
N ASP A 215 4.87 11.06 24.43
CA ASP A 215 4.51 12.32 23.78
C ASP A 215 3.09 12.25 23.17
N GLU A 216 2.14 12.88 23.85
CA GLU A 216 0.72 12.92 23.48
C GLU A 216 0.44 13.58 22.12
N SER A 217 1.43 14.25 21.50
CA SER A 217 1.29 14.83 20.16
C SER A 217 1.28 13.79 19.04
N TRP A 218 1.66 12.54 19.33
CA TRP A 218 1.53 11.43 18.39
C TRP A 218 0.06 11.13 18.11
N SER A 219 -0.34 11.39 16.86
CA SER A 219 -1.60 10.93 16.30
C SER A 219 -1.41 9.62 15.54
N GLN A 220 -2.50 8.88 15.36
CA GLN A 220 -2.51 7.63 14.59
C GLN A 220 -2.10 7.86 13.14
N GLU A 221 -2.52 8.99 12.55
CA GLU A 221 -2.16 9.36 11.18
C GLU A 221 -0.67 9.72 11.06
N ASN A 222 -0.11 10.41 12.05
CA ASN A 222 1.33 10.71 12.08
C ASN A 222 2.14 9.42 12.18
N LEU A 223 1.72 8.45 13.01
CA LEU A 223 2.37 7.16 13.08
C LEU A 223 2.34 6.44 11.74
N LEU A 224 1.14 6.30 11.15
CA LEU A 224 0.98 5.60 9.88
C LEU A 224 1.82 6.24 8.77
N THR A 225 1.82 7.56 8.69
CA THR A 225 2.64 8.32 7.73
C THR A 225 4.14 8.07 7.96
N THR A 226 4.58 8.08 9.21
CA THR A 226 6.00 7.87 9.55
C THR A 226 6.45 6.45 9.19
N LEU A 227 5.70 5.44 9.63
CA LEU A 227 6.03 4.04 9.34
C LEU A 227 5.92 3.71 7.86
N SER A 228 4.92 4.23 7.15
CA SER A 228 4.76 3.98 5.72
C SER A 228 5.84 4.66 4.89
N THR A 229 6.30 5.84 5.32
CA THR A 229 7.44 6.51 4.67
C THR A 229 8.72 5.72 4.90
N ASP A 230 8.95 5.25 6.13
CA ASP A 230 10.11 4.43 6.46
C ASP A 230 10.17 3.16 5.62
N LEU A 231 9.05 2.45 5.50
CA LEU A 231 8.96 1.19 4.75
C LEU A 231 9.04 1.34 3.22
N THR A 232 9.20 2.56 2.66
CA THR A 232 9.31 2.77 1.21
C THR A 232 10.55 2.18 0.57
N ASP A 233 11.56 1.80 1.34
CA ASP A 233 12.74 1.06 0.88
C ASP A 233 12.73 -0.42 1.31
N GLY A 234 11.69 -0.84 2.04
CA GLY A 234 11.55 -2.18 2.61
C GLY A 234 12.34 -2.41 3.89
N VAL A 235 12.86 -1.37 4.53
CA VAL A 235 13.56 -1.47 5.82
C VAL A 235 12.86 -0.58 6.83
N LEU A 236 12.71 -1.09 8.05
CA LEU A 236 12.19 -0.31 9.18
C LEU A 236 13.39 0.15 10.01
N ASP A 237 14.05 1.24 9.61
CA ASP A 237 15.27 1.75 10.25
C ASP A 237 15.24 3.26 10.58
N GLY A 238 14.15 3.95 10.26
CA GLY A 238 13.91 5.36 10.54
C GLY A 238 14.72 6.32 9.65
N ARG A 239 15.18 5.88 8.47
CA ARG A 239 16.05 6.69 7.59
C ARG A 239 15.34 7.36 6.42
N GLN A 240 14.16 6.88 6.04
CA GLN A 240 13.43 7.49 4.93
C GLN A 240 12.63 8.72 5.36
N GLY A 241 12.57 9.00 6.66
CA GLY A 241 12.02 10.23 7.23
C GLY A 241 13.09 11.32 7.43
N GLU A 242 12.64 12.56 7.60
CA GLU A 242 13.54 13.73 7.73
C GLU A 242 14.00 13.98 9.18
N LYS A 243 13.49 13.22 10.17
CA LYS A 243 13.62 13.57 11.59
C LYS A 243 14.26 12.45 12.41
N ALA A 244 15.06 12.84 13.41
CA ALA A 244 15.62 11.90 14.39
C ALA A 244 14.53 11.14 15.20
N ALA A 245 13.32 11.70 15.32
CA ALA A 245 12.18 11.03 15.92
C ALA A 245 11.78 9.75 15.16
N ASP A 246 12.06 9.69 13.86
CA ASP A 246 11.68 8.58 12.99
C ASP A 246 12.49 7.32 13.33
N ALA A 247 13.76 7.47 13.76
CA ALA A 247 14.58 6.37 14.27
C ALA A 247 14.04 5.78 15.59
N VAL A 248 13.49 6.62 16.47
CA VAL A 248 12.86 6.15 17.72
C VAL A 248 11.57 5.40 17.42
N VAL A 249 10.78 5.90 16.47
CA VAL A 249 9.57 5.23 15.97
C VAL A 249 9.90 3.87 15.39
N ALA A 250 10.88 3.80 14.48
CA ALA A 250 11.32 2.55 13.86
C ALA A 250 11.80 1.55 14.91
N ALA A 251 12.68 1.96 15.84
CA ALA A 251 13.17 1.09 16.92
C ALA A 251 12.05 0.56 17.82
N THR A 252 11.10 1.43 18.20
CA THR A 252 9.93 1.05 19.01
C THR A 252 9.06 0.05 18.25
N ALA A 253 8.80 0.33 16.98
CA ALA A 253 8.02 -0.52 16.11
C ALA A 253 8.69 -1.89 15.89
N THR A 254 10.02 -1.96 15.72
CA THR A 254 10.76 -3.23 15.59
C THR A 254 10.64 -4.11 16.84
N VAL A 255 10.77 -3.53 18.03
CA VAL A 255 10.64 -4.30 19.29
C VAL A 255 9.22 -4.85 19.44
N LEU A 256 8.21 -4.01 19.14
CA LEU A 256 6.81 -4.40 19.28
C LEU A 256 6.36 -5.38 18.18
N SER A 257 6.92 -5.31 16.98
CA SER A 257 6.63 -6.31 15.93
C SER A 257 7.12 -7.68 16.34
N ALA A 258 8.30 -7.78 16.97
CA ALA A 258 8.83 -9.04 17.50
C ALA A 258 7.92 -9.59 18.62
N GLN A 259 7.47 -8.74 19.53
CA GLN A 259 6.54 -9.17 20.59
C GLN A 259 5.22 -9.70 20.00
N VAL A 260 4.60 -8.94 19.10
CA VAL A 260 3.33 -9.33 18.45
C VAL A 260 3.51 -10.62 17.66
N LEU A 261 4.61 -10.77 16.91
CA LEU A 261 4.89 -11.99 16.16
C LEU A 261 5.01 -13.21 17.08
N ILE A 262 5.72 -13.09 18.21
CA ILE A 262 5.82 -14.16 19.20
C ILE A 262 4.43 -14.55 19.72
N GLU A 263 3.59 -13.58 20.10
CA GLU A 263 2.23 -13.83 20.56
C GLU A 263 1.34 -14.48 19.49
N THR A 264 1.48 -14.07 18.23
CA THR A 264 0.78 -14.67 17.09
C THR A 264 1.19 -16.13 16.86
N LEU A 265 2.49 -16.44 16.99
CA LEU A 265 3.04 -17.79 16.86
C LEU A 265 2.65 -18.69 18.05
N SER A 266 2.61 -18.15 19.27
CA SER A 266 2.17 -18.87 20.47
C SER A 266 0.66 -18.98 20.61
N GLN A 267 -0.11 -18.39 19.69
CA GLN A 267 -1.58 -18.34 19.74
C GLN A 267 -2.10 -17.66 21.01
N THR A 268 -1.46 -16.57 21.42
CA THR A 268 -1.85 -15.77 22.60
C THR A 268 -2.03 -14.28 22.28
N LEU A 269 -2.13 -13.93 20.99
CA LEU A 269 -2.30 -12.54 20.56
C LEU A 269 -3.59 -11.96 21.15
N LYS A 270 -3.44 -10.79 21.78
CA LYS A 270 -4.57 -9.98 22.22
C LYS A 270 -4.67 -8.72 21.37
N VAL A 271 -5.86 -8.47 20.82
CA VAL A 271 -6.17 -7.25 20.06
C VAL A 271 -6.97 -6.32 20.96
N ALA A 272 -6.41 -5.15 21.26
CA ALA A 272 -6.99 -4.20 22.23
C ALA A 272 -7.36 -4.84 23.60
N GLY A 273 -6.59 -5.85 24.02
CA GLY A 273 -6.79 -6.57 25.29
C GLY A 273 -7.79 -7.74 25.22
N VAL A 274 -8.49 -7.93 24.10
CA VAL A 274 -9.37 -9.09 23.86
C VAL A 274 -8.57 -10.23 23.25
N ASP A 275 -8.82 -11.46 23.70
CA ASP A 275 -8.21 -12.66 23.09
C ASP A 275 -8.71 -12.83 21.66
N ALA A 276 -7.83 -12.55 20.70
CA ALA A 276 -8.17 -12.63 19.28
C ALA A 276 -8.22 -14.08 18.79
N MET A 277 -7.55 -15.00 19.47
CA MET A 277 -7.41 -16.40 19.04
C MET A 277 -8.64 -17.24 19.36
N ALA A 278 -9.50 -16.79 20.28
CA ALA A 278 -10.77 -17.44 20.58
C ALA A 278 -11.88 -17.12 19.55
N THR A 279 -11.65 -16.13 18.68
CA THR A 279 -12.69 -15.54 17.80
C THR A 279 -12.32 -15.60 16.30
N ILE A 280 -11.07 -15.96 15.97
CA ILE A 280 -10.52 -16.12 14.60
C ILE A 280 -10.24 -17.60 14.35
#